data_AF-A0AAJ0X9K5-F1
#
_entry.id   AF-A0AAJ0X9K5-F1
#
_cell.length_a   1.000
_cell.length_b   1.000
_cell.length_c   1.000
_cell.angle_alpha   90.00
_cell.angle_beta   90.00
_cell.angle_gamma   90.00
#
_symmetry.space_group_name_H-M   'P 1'
#
loop_
_entity.id
_entity.type
_entity.pdbx_description
1 polymer ?
#
loop_
_entity_poly.entity_id
_entity_poly.type
_entity_poly.pdbx_seq_one_letter_code
_entity_poly.pdbx_strand_id
1 'polypeptide(L)' 'MIVSPEERSEMIAVAAYFLAEQRGFTPDGATDDWLTAERQIDRLLDAIRRQGISRAQFERAGLRNALRLWNGTSQRSDQG' A
#
# COMPACT_ATOMS: atom_id res chain seq x y z
N MET A 1 13.79 -1.84 7.49
CA MET A 1 13.14 -3.16 7.62
C MET A 1 13.46 -4.00 6.40
N ILE A 2 13.80 -5.28 6.58
CA ILE A 2 13.84 -6.26 5.49
C ILE A 2 12.47 -6.94 5.45
N VAL A 3 11.85 -6.94 4.27
CA VAL A 3 10.57 -7.57 3.98
C VAL A 3 10.86 -8.63 2.93
N SER A 4 10.33 -9.84 3.09
CA SER A 4 10.54 -10.91 2.12
C SER A 4 9.78 -10.65 0.82
N PRO A 5 10.20 -11.26 -0.31
CA PRO A 5 9.44 -11.18 -1.57
C PRO A 5 7.99 -11.67 -1.42
N GLU A 6 7.76 -12.69 -0.59
CA GLU A 6 6.43 -13.25 -0.29
C GLU A 6 5.59 -12.26 0.50
N GLU A 7 6.14 -11.69 1.59
CA GLU A 7 5.46 -10.66 2.39
C GLU A 7 5.11 -9.45 1.51
N ARG A 8 6.01 -8.99 0.63
CA ARG A 8 5.72 -7.93 -0.34
C ARG A 8 4.56 -8.32 -1.26
N SER A 9 4.56 -9.55 -1.79
CA SER A 9 3.51 -10.02 -2.71
C SER A 9 2.14 -10.11 -2.04
N GLU A 10 2.07 -10.53 -0.77
CA GLU A 10 0.84 -10.51 0.02
C GLU A 10 0.32 -9.08 0.22
N MET A 11 1.21 -8.13 0.53
CA MET A 11 0.85 -6.72 0.66
C MET A 11 0.25 -6.16 -0.64
N ILE A 12 0.84 -6.53 -1.78
CA ILE A 12 0.36 -6.13 -3.12
C ILE A 12 -1.01 -6.75 -3.41
N ALA A 13 -1.17 -8.04 -3.17
CA ALA A 13 -2.44 -8.73 -3.41
C ALA A 13 -3.58 -8.12 -2.58
N VAL A 14 -3.32 -7.82 -1.30
CA VAL A 14 -4.29 -7.15 -0.42
C VAL A 14 -4.60 -5.74 -0.91
N ALA A 15 -3.62 -4.95 -1.31
CA ALA A 15 -3.84 -3.61 -1.84
C ALA A 15 -4.61 -3.62 -3.17
N ALA A 16 -4.29 -4.54 -4.08
CA ALA A 16 -4.99 -4.73 -5.35
C ALA A 16 -6.45 -5.13 -5.13
N TYR A 17 -6.72 -6.00 -4.14
CA TYR A 17 -8.08 -6.35 -3.74
C TYR A 17 -8.87 -5.13 -3.26
N PHE A 18 -8.27 -4.23 -2.48
CA PHE A 18 -8.94 -2.98 -2.06
C PHE A 18 -9.21 -2.02 -3.21
N LEU A 19 -8.27 -1.90 -4.16
CA LEU A 19 -8.47 -1.08 -5.34
C LEU A 19 -9.63 -1.64 -6.19
N ALA A 20 -9.66 -2.97 -6.36
CA ALA A 20 -10.76 -3.67 -7.01
C ALA A 20 -12.09 -3.44 -6.28
N GLU A 21 -12.12 -3.53 -4.95
CA GLU A 21 -13.29 -3.26 -4.11
C GLU A 21 -13.79 -1.81 -4.30
N GLN A 22 -12.89 -0.83 -4.28
CA GLN A 22 -13.24 0.60 -4.46
C GLN A 22 -13.87 0.90 -5.82
N ARG A 23 -13.46 0.20 -6.87
CA ARG A 23 -14.07 0.32 -8.21
C ARG A 23 -15.25 -0.63 -8.43
N GLY A 24 -15.70 -1.35 -7.40
CA GLY A 24 -16.83 -2.28 -7.50
C GLY A 24 -16.54 -3.54 -8.31
N PHE A 25 -15.29 -4.01 -8.29
CA PHE A 25 -14.81 -5.23 -8.94
C PHE A 25 -15.14 -5.33 -10.44
N THR A 26 -14.96 -4.23 -11.19
CA THR A 26 -15.15 -4.27 -12.64
C THR A 26 -14.23 -5.31 -13.32
N PRO A 27 -14.55 -5.85 -14.50
CA PRO A 27 -13.76 -6.95 -15.09
C PRO A 27 -12.37 -6.51 -15.58
N ASP A 28 -12.25 -5.29 -16.10
CA ASP A 28 -11.07 -4.87 -16.89
C ASP A 28 -9.97 -4.14 -16.08
N GLY A 29 -10.17 -3.91 -14.79
CA GLY A 29 -9.23 -3.13 -13.97
C GLY A 29 -8.26 -3.95 -13.12
N ALA A 30 -8.33 -5.29 -13.14
CA ALA A 30 -7.54 -6.11 -12.21
C ALA A 30 -6.03 -5.98 -12.42
N THR A 31 -5.57 -5.89 -13.67
CA THR A 31 -4.16 -5.67 -13.99
C THR A 31 -3.69 -4.28 -13.54
N ASP A 32 -4.51 -3.25 -13.76
CA ASP A 32 -4.19 -1.88 -13.36
C ASP A 32 -4.18 -1.72 -11.83
N ASP A 33 -5.08 -2.39 -11.13
CA ASP A 33 -5.07 -2.46 -9.66
C ASP A 33 -3.78 -3.09 -9.16
N TRP A 34 -3.36 -4.21 -9.76
CA TRP A 34 -2.14 -4.90 -9.37
C TRP A 34 -0.90 -4.02 -9.57
N LEU A 35 -0.77 -3.41 -10.75
CA LEU A 35 0.34 -2.50 -11.07
C LEU A 35 0.33 -1.27 -10.16
N THR A 36 -0.85 -0.76 -9.81
CA THR A 36 -1.00 0.39 -8.91
C THR A 36 -0.64 0.01 -7.48
N ALA A 37 -1.14 -1.12 -6.99
CA ALA A 37 -0.81 -1.68 -5.69
C ALA A 37 0.68 -1.92 -5.55
N GLU A 38 1.33 -2.52 -6.57
CA GLU A 38 2.77 -2.74 -6.59
C GLU A 38 3.56 -1.44 -6.36
N ARG A 39 3.26 -0.40 -7.15
CA ARG A 39 3.91 0.91 -7.01
C ARG A 39 3.66 1.55 -5.65
N GLN A 40 2.46 1.40 -5.09
CA GLN A 40 2.13 1.96 -3.78
C GLN A 40 2.90 1.26 -2.65
N ILE A 41 2.94 -0.08 -2.68
CA ILE A 41 3.67 -0.89 -1.70
C ILE A 41 5.17 -0.61 -1.78
N ASP A 42 5.75 -0.52 -2.98
CA ASP A 42 7.17 -0.20 -3.13
C ASP A 42 7.53 1.16 -2.52
N ARG A 43 6.72 2.20 -2.81
CA ARG A 43 6.91 3.53 -2.21
C ARG A 43 6.78 3.51 -0.69
N LEU A 44 5.80 2.75 -0.16
CA LEU A 44 5.59 2.61 1.27
C LEU A 44 6.80 1.95 1.94
N LEU A 45 7.26 0.83 1.40
CA LEU A 45 8.41 0.10 1.92
C LEU A 45 9.69 0.95 1.87
N ASP A 46 9.88 1.73 0.80
CA ASP A 46 11.02 2.66 0.71
C ASP A 46 10.93 3.82 1.70
N ALA A 47 9.74 4.37 1.94
CA ALA A 47 9.54 5.38 2.98
C ALA A 47 9.85 4.81 4.38
N ILE A 48 9.35 3.62 4.70
CA ILE A 48 9.60 2.91 5.97
C ILE A 48 11.09 2.63 6.14
N ARG A 49 11.78 2.17 5.09
CA ARG A 49 13.24 1.95 5.10
C ARG A 49 14.00 3.24 5.40
N ARG A 50 13.66 4.35 4.74
CA ARG A 50 14.30 5.67 4.95
C ARG A 50 14.05 6.23 6.35
N GLN A 51 12.88 5.98 6.92
CA GLN A 51 12.52 6.44 8.26
C GLN A 51 13.04 5.53 9.40
N GLY A 52 13.68 4.41 9.07
CA GLY A 52 14.20 3.47 10.08
C GLY A 52 13.12 2.76 10.89
N ILE A 53 11.88 2.71 10.39
CA ILE A 53 10.76 2.06 11.09
C ILE A 53 11.04 0.55 11.20
N SER A 54 10.84 0.02 12.42
CA SER A 54 11.07 -1.40 12.73
C SER A 54 9.89 -2.29 12.34
N ARG A 55 10.16 -3.60 12.17
CA ARG A 55 9.14 -4.62 11.86
C ARG A 55 7.99 -4.60 12.87
N ALA A 56 8.32 -4.61 14.16
CA ALA A 56 7.34 -4.59 15.25
C ALA A 56 6.45 -3.33 15.23
N GLN A 57 7.01 -2.17 14.85
CA GLN A 57 6.25 -0.93 14.75
C GLN A 57 5.26 -0.96 13.57
N PHE A 58 5.64 -1.56 12.46
CA PHE A 58 4.77 -1.74 11.30
C PHE A 58 3.65 -2.75 11.56
N GLU A 59 3.95 -3.89 12.20
CA GLU A 59 2.97 -4.91 12.57
C GLU A 59 1.90 -4.35 13.52
N ARG A 60 2.30 -3.50 14.48
CA ARG A 60 1.35 -2.80 15.37
C ARG A 60 0.43 -1.83 14.64
N ALA A 61 0.91 -1.16 13.60
CA ALA A 61 0.04 -0.34 12.76
C ALA A 61 -0.95 -1.23 12.01
N GLY A 62 -0.49 -2.34 11.44
CA GLY A 62 -1.29 -3.27 10.64
C GLY A 62 -1.51 -2.76 9.21
N LEU A 63 -1.54 -3.67 8.24
CA LEU A 63 -1.57 -3.35 6.80
C LEU A 63 -2.76 -2.45 6.38
N ARG A 64 -3.96 -2.73 6.90
CA ARG A 64 -5.16 -1.91 6.64
C ARG A 64 -5.04 -0.47 7.15
N ASN A 65 -4.49 -0.27 8.34
CA ASN A 65 -4.26 1.08 8.85
C ASN A 65 -3.11 1.76 8.11
N ALA A 66 -2.04 1.05 7.75
CA ALA A 66 -0.93 1.60 6.97
C ALA A 66 -1.38 2.13 5.60
N LEU A 67 -2.24 1.39 4.89
CA LEU A 67 -2.84 1.83 3.62
C LEU A 67 -3.76 3.04 3.81
N ARG A 68 -4.59 3.07 4.87
CA ARG A 68 -5.45 4.23 5.20
C ARG A 68 -4.65 5.47 5.59
N LEU A 69 -3.59 5.32 6.40
CA LEU A 69 -2.72 6.41 6.85
C LEU A 69 -1.99 7.07 5.67
N TRP A 70 -1.64 6.29 4.63
CA TRP A 70 -0.99 6.82 3.44
C TRP A 70 -1.98 7.51 2.47
N ASN A 71 -3.20 6.97 2.29
CA ASN A 71 -4.25 7.64 1.52
C ASN A 71 -4.65 9.00 2.12
N GLY A 72 -4.58 9.17 3.45
CA GLY A 72 -4.83 10.45 4.11
C GLY A 72 -3.76 11.53 3.89
N THR A 73 -2.56 11.16 3.40
CA THR A 73 -1.47 12.12 3.13
C THR A 73 -1.43 12.64 1.70
N SER A 74 -2.17 12.02 0.77
CA SER A 74 -2.16 12.40 -0.66
C SER A 74 -3.19 13.48 -1.03
N GLN A 75 -3.98 14.00 -0.09
CA GLN A 75 -5.05 14.98 -0.34
C GLN A 75 -4.81 16.36 0.32
N ARG A 76 -3.58 16.64 0.78
CA ARG A 76 -3.20 17.92 1.40
C ARG A 76 -2.10 18.62 0.59
N SER A 77 -2.33 18.85 -0.70
CA SER A 77 -1.52 19.75 -1.52
C SER A 77 -2.26 20.19 -2.79
N ASP A 78 -3.54 20.54 -2.67
CA ASP A 78 -4.23 21.35 -3.68
C ASP A 78 -5.21 22.29 -2.98
N GLN A 79 -4.65 23.33 -2.34
CA GLN A 79 -5.33 24.59 -2.08
C GLN A 79 -4.40 25.68 -2.62
N GLY A 80 -4.68 26.08 -3.85
CA GLY A 80 -4.30 27.36 -4.44
C GLY A 80 -5.58 28.09 -4.81
#